data_AF-A0A382YP51-F1
#
_entry.id   AF-A0A382YP51-F1
#
_cell.length_a   1.000
_cell.length_b   1.000
_cell.length_c   1.000
_cell.angle_alpha   90.00
_cell.angle_beta   90.00
_cell.angle_gamma   90.00
#
_symmetry.space_group_name_H-M   'P 1'
#
loop_
_entity.id
_entity.type
_entity.pdbx_description
1 polymer ?
#
loop_
_entity_poly.entity_id
_entity_poly.type
_entity_poly.pdbx_seq_one_letter_code
_entity_poly.pdbx_strand_id
1 'polypeptide(L)'
;VFTKGFVNKNNILEITLITSILIMLSSGLGAIIFNIKIDFSYIFYIFISSLFLTIAYICSVLTIFYAPLSLTAAIRYTVIVFGIIIGYLILGEVPSYNMIIGALIITASGLFVIKRQKDLGKIN
;
A
#
# COMPACT_ATOMS: atom_id res chain seq x y z
N VAL A 1 -3.88 -9.75 -14.60
CA VAL A 1 -3.42 -11.00 -15.26
C VAL A 1 -2.29 -10.74 -16.27
N PHE A 2 -2.27 -9.60 -16.97
CA PHE A 2 -1.22 -9.23 -17.95
C PHE A 2 0.18 -8.92 -17.39
N THR A 3 0.33 -8.60 -16.10
CA THR A 3 1.64 -8.24 -15.53
C THR A 3 2.50 -9.43 -15.11
N LYS A 4 1.96 -10.65 -15.08
CA LYS A 4 2.66 -11.82 -14.53
C LYS A 4 3.82 -12.30 -15.42
N GLY A 5 3.80 -12.01 -16.72
CA GLY A 5 4.82 -12.45 -17.68
C GLY A 5 6.09 -11.60 -17.74
N PHE A 6 6.06 -10.38 -17.20
CA PHE A 6 7.19 -9.42 -17.25
C PHE A 6 8.02 -9.36 -15.97
N VAL A 7 7.52 -9.94 -14.88
CA VAL A 7 8.09 -9.76 -13.54
C VAL A 7 9.17 -10.82 -13.32
N ASN A 8 10.38 -10.53 -13.78
CA ASN A 8 11.58 -11.31 -13.50
C ASN A 8 12.37 -10.68 -12.34
N LYS A 9 13.11 -11.47 -11.54
CA LYS A 9 13.82 -10.98 -10.34
C LYS A 9 14.83 -9.85 -10.65
N ASN A 10 15.30 -9.78 -11.89
CA ASN A 10 16.25 -8.77 -12.35
C ASN A 10 15.59 -7.41 -12.63
N ASN A 11 14.28 -7.36 -12.88
CA ASN A 11 13.59 -6.17 -13.36
C ASN A 11 12.83 -5.43 -12.25
N ILE A 12 13.06 -5.78 -10.98
CA ILE A 12 12.35 -5.22 -9.82
C ILE A 12 12.57 -3.71 -9.75
N LEU A 13 13.83 -3.28 -9.88
CA LEU A 13 14.21 -1.88 -9.86
C LEU A 13 13.60 -1.13 -11.04
N GLU A 14 13.56 -1.73 -12.23
CA GLU A 14 12.92 -1.14 -13.42
C GLU A 14 11.42 -0.93 -13.21
N ILE A 15 10.72 -1.94 -12.68
CA ILE A 15 9.28 -1.85 -12.38
C ILE A 15 9.02 -0.76 -11.35
N THR A 16 9.81 -0.69 -10.27
CA THR A 16 9.66 0.35 -9.25
C THR A 16 9.95 1.74 -9.81
N LEU A 17 10.98 1.88 -10.66
CA LEU A 17 11.32 3.15 -11.30
C LEU A 17 10.21 3.61 -12.24
N ILE A 18 9.79 2.77 -13.19
CA ILE A 18 8.75 3.11 -14.16
C ILE A 18 7.46 3.51 -13.44
N THR A 19 7.05 2.74 -12.42
CA THR A 19 5.83 3.07 -11.66
C THR A 19 5.98 4.35 -10.85
N SER A 20 7.13 4.62 -10.23
CA SER A 20 7.37 5.89 -9.53
C SER A 20 7.36 7.10 -10.47
N ILE A 21 7.91 6.97 -11.69
CA ILE A 21 7.89 8.04 -12.70
C ILE A 21 6.46 8.31 -13.16
N LEU A 22 5.66 7.27 -13.41
CA LEU A 22 4.25 7.42 -13.75
C LEU A 22 3.46 8.10 -12.61
N ILE A 23 3.71 7.72 -11.35
CA ILE A 23 3.05 8.35 -10.20
C ILE A 23 3.48 9.82 -10.05
N MET A 24 4.77 10.12 -10.21
CA MET A 24 5.29 11.48 -10.17
C MET A 24 4.65 12.36 -11.25
N LEU A 25 4.55 11.87 -12.50
CA LEU A 25 3.94 12.62 -13.59
C LEU A 25 2.44 12.85 -13.37
N SER A 26 1.70 11.80 -12.99
CA SER A 26 0.26 11.90 -12.74
C SER A 26 -0.06 12.80 -11.54
N SER A 27 0.65 12.64 -10.43
CA SER A 27 0.50 13.52 -9.25
C SER A 27 0.98 14.94 -9.54
N GLY A 28 2.03 15.12 -10.33
CA GLY A 28 2.55 16.43 -10.72
C GLY A 28 1.58 17.22 -11.59
N LEU A 29 0.97 16.56 -12.59
CA LEU A 29 -0.13 17.14 -13.37
C LEU A 29 -1.33 17.50 -12.49
N GLY A 30 -1.69 16.61 -11.55
CA GLY A 30 -2.74 16.89 -10.57
C GLY A 30 -2.46 18.14 -9.73
N ALA A 31 -1.22 18.31 -9.26
CA ALA A 31 -0.85 19.47 -8.45
C ALA A 31 -1.03 20.82 -9.19
N ILE A 32 -0.77 20.84 -10.51
CA ILE A 32 -0.98 22.03 -11.35
C ILE A 32 -2.48 22.34 -11.47
N ILE A 33 -3.31 21.32 -11.69
CA ILE A 33 -4.77 21.46 -11.83
C ILE A 33 -5.40 21.98 -10.53
N PHE A 34 -4.97 21.47 -9.39
CA PHE A 34 -5.49 21.84 -8.07
C PHE A 34 -4.82 23.08 -7.44
N ASN A 35 -3.86 23.70 -8.13
CA ASN A 35 -3.14 24.91 -7.71
C ASN A 35 -2.63 24.83 -6.25
N ILE A 36 -1.98 23.71 -5.91
CA ILE A 36 -1.51 23.45 -4.54
C ILE A 36 -0.35 24.40 -4.22
N LYS A 37 -0.52 25.21 -3.17
CA LYS A 37 0.55 26.06 -2.64
C LYS A 37 1.51 25.21 -1.80
N ILE A 38 2.80 25.26 -2.13
CA ILE A 38 3.85 24.53 -1.42
C ILE A 38 4.52 25.50 -0.43
N ASP A 39 4.29 25.30 0.86
CA ASP A 39 5.04 26.01 1.89
C ASP A 39 6.40 25.34 2.14
N PHE A 40 7.47 26.14 2.18
CA PHE A 40 8.84 25.66 2.38
C PHE A 40 9.06 24.96 3.74
N SER A 41 8.22 25.24 4.73
CA SER A 41 8.29 24.60 6.05
C SER A 41 7.99 23.10 6.02
N TYR A 42 7.19 22.62 5.06
CA TYR A 42 6.83 21.20 4.98
C TYR A 42 7.80 20.37 4.13
N ILE A 43 8.78 20.99 3.46
CA ILE A 43 9.65 20.30 2.51
C ILE A 43 10.46 19.18 3.17
N PHE A 44 10.89 19.39 4.41
CA PHE A 44 11.63 18.41 5.20
C PHE A 44 10.76 17.19 5.54
N TYR A 45 9.51 17.42 5.94
CA TYR A 45 8.54 16.35 6.25
C TYR A 45 8.17 15.53 4.99
N ILE A 46 8.04 16.19 3.85
CA ILE A 46 7.77 15.52 2.56
C ILE A 46 8.97 14.66 2.15
N PHE A 47 10.21 15.17 2.33
CA PHE A 47 11.42 14.43 2.01
C PHE A 47 11.54 13.13 2.83
N ILE A 48 11.37 13.22 4.16
CA ILE A 48 11.44 12.03 5.01
C ILE A 48 10.30 11.04 4.72
N SER A 49 9.08 11.54 4.45
CA SER A 49 7.95 10.70 4.06
C SER A 49 8.19 9.98 2.74
N SER A 50 8.84 10.63 1.77
CA SER A 50 9.17 10.03 0.47
C SER A 50 10.17 8.88 0.61
N LEU A 51 11.20 9.04 1.45
CA LEU A 51 12.15 7.96 1.74
C LEU A 51 11.46 6.74 2.35
N PHE A 52 10.56 6.95 3.32
CA PHE A 52 9.82 5.84 3.92
C PHE A 52 8.88 5.18 2.90
N LEU A 53 8.21 5.97 2.07
CA LEU A 53 7.30 5.47 1.04
C LEU A 53 8.02 4.63 -0.03
N THR A 54 9.21 5.07 -0.48
CA THR A 54 10.00 4.32 -1.47
C THR A 54 10.46 2.96 -0.93
N ILE A 55 10.92 2.91 0.32
CA ILE A 55 11.29 1.65 1.00
C ILE A 55 10.07 0.72 1.10
N ALA A 56 8.93 1.24 1.58
CA ALA A 56 7.70 0.48 1.68
C ALA A 56 7.24 -0.07 0.32
N TYR A 57 7.39 0.72 -0.74
CA TYR A 57 7.00 0.33 -2.10
C TYR A 57 7.90 -0.78 -2.65
N ILE A 58 9.22 -0.70 -2.45
CA ILE A 58 10.15 -1.79 -2.82
C ILE A 58 9.76 -3.08 -2.10
N CYS A 59 9.49 -3.05 -0.79
CA CYS A 59 8.99 -4.20 -0.04
C CYS A 59 7.66 -4.74 -0.59
N SER A 60 6.73 -3.86 -0.99
CA SER A 60 5.47 -4.29 -1.59
C SER A 60 5.68 -5.00 -2.93
N VAL A 61 6.63 -4.56 -3.76
CA VAL A 61 6.93 -5.22 -5.04
C VAL A 61 7.64 -6.55 -4.82
N LEU A 62 8.57 -6.61 -3.86
CA LEU A 62 9.24 -7.87 -3.47
C LEU A 62 8.23 -8.95 -3.07
N THR A 63 7.14 -8.57 -2.40
CA THR A 63 6.10 -9.52 -1.96
C THR A 63 5.48 -10.29 -3.14
N ILE A 64 5.50 -9.75 -4.37
CA ILE A 64 4.98 -10.44 -5.57
C ILE A 64 5.77 -11.72 -5.89
N PHE A 65 7.05 -11.78 -5.53
CA PHE A 65 7.92 -12.94 -5.79
C PHE A 65 7.83 -14.00 -4.70
N TYR A 66 7.56 -13.58 -3.46
CA TYR A 66 7.58 -14.47 -2.30
C TYR A 66 6.19 -14.98 -1.89
N ALA A 67 5.12 -14.28 -2.26
CA ALA A 67 3.76 -14.62 -1.85
C ALA A 67 2.81 -14.73 -3.05
N PRO A 68 1.78 -15.61 -2.97
CA PRO A 68 0.75 -15.66 -3.98
C PRO A 68 -0.04 -14.34 -4.01
N LEU A 69 -0.39 -13.87 -5.21
CA LEU A 69 -1.07 -12.58 -5.45
C LEU A 69 -2.34 -12.39 -4.60
N SER A 70 -3.09 -13.47 -4.36
CA SER A 70 -4.29 -13.45 -3.51
C SER A 70 -3.97 -13.13 -2.05
N LEU A 71 -2.84 -13.60 -1.54
CA LEU A 71 -2.37 -13.31 -0.18
C LEU A 71 -1.88 -11.86 -0.09
N THR A 72 -1.12 -11.40 -1.08
CA THR A 72 -0.64 -10.00 -1.15
C THR A 72 -1.79 -9.01 -1.16
N ALA A 73 -2.87 -9.32 -1.90
CA ALA A 73 -4.07 -8.49 -1.91
C ALA A 73 -4.76 -8.44 -0.53
N ALA A 74 -4.89 -9.57 0.15
CA ALA A 74 -5.45 -9.62 1.51
C ALA A 74 -4.64 -8.80 2.50
N ILE A 75 -3.30 -8.90 2.45
CA ILE A 75 -2.39 -8.13 3.32
C ILE A 75 -2.53 -6.62 3.07
N ARG A 76 -2.74 -6.16 1.84
CA ARG A 76 -2.92 -4.72 1.57
C ARG A 76 -4.10 -4.11 2.32
N TYR A 77 -5.13 -4.88 2.62
CA TYR A 77 -6.28 -4.35 3.35
C TYR A 77 -6.03 -4.20 4.86
N THR A 78 -4.96 -4.77 5.42
CA THR A 78 -4.60 -4.55 6.83
C THR A 78 -4.23 -3.10 7.11
N VAL A 79 -3.80 -2.34 6.09
CA VAL A 79 -3.54 -0.89 6.17
C VAL A 79 -4.76 -0.14 6.69
N ILE A 80 -5.98 -0.60 6.42
CA ILE A 80 -7.22 0.04 6.91
C ILE A 80 -7.29 -0.05 8.44
N VAL A 81 -6.91 -1.20 9.01
CA VAL A 81 -6.90 -1.41 10.47
C VAL A 81 -5.85 -0.52 11.12
N PHE A 82 -4.63 -0.51 10.57
CA PHE A 82 -3.58 0.37 11.06
C PHE A 82 -3.94 1.85 10.89
N GLY A 83 -4.64 2.22 9.81
CA GLY A 83 -5.13 3.56 9.57
C GLY A 83 -6.10 4.03 10.65
N ILE A 84 -7.03 3.16 11.08
CA ILE A 84 -7.93 3.46 12.21
C ILE A 84 -7.15 3.65 13.51
N ILE A 85 -6.21 2.75 13.80
CA ILE A 85 -5.40 2.79 15.03
C ILE A 85 -4.56 4.07 15.06
N ILE A 86 -3.85 4.37 13.97
CA ILE A 86 -2.98 5.54 13.84
C ILE A 86 -3.82 6.83 13.84
N GLY A 87 -4.97 6.85 13.17
CA GLY A 87 -5.89 7.99 13.18
C GLY A 87 -6.39 8.31 14.59
N TYR A 88 -6.76 7.28 15.35
CA TYR A 88 -7.12 7.46 16.75
C TYR A 88 -5.95 7.97 17.61
N LEU A 89 -4.75 7.40 17.46
CA LEU A 89 -3.59 7.73 18.30
C LEU A 89 -2.95 9.08 17.98
N ILE A 90 -2.84 9.44 16.70
CA ILE A 90 -2.12 10.64 16.24
C ILE A 90 -3.08 11.80 16.00
N LEU A 91 -4.23 11.54 15.37
CA LEU A 91 -5.19 12.58 14.98
C LEU A 91 -6.28 12.79 16.06
N GLY A 92 -6.41 11.87 17.03
CA GLY A 92 -7.46 11.91 18.04
C GLY A 92 -8.86 11.62 17.47
N GLU A 93 -8.94 11.05 16.27
CA GLU A 93 -10.20 10.76 15.59
C GLU A 93 -10.85 9.52 16.21
N VAL A 94 -11.99 9.71 16.89
CA VAL A 94 -12.74 8.59 17.50
C VAL A 94 -13.45 7.81 16.38
N PRO A 95 -13.15 6.51 16.20
CA PRO A 95 -13.75 5.72 15.14
C PRO A 95 -15.25 5.52 15.38
N SER A 96 -16.04 5.73 14.33
CA SER A 96 -17.48 5.46 14.39
C SER A 96 -17.79 3.96 14.42
N TYR A 97 -18.97 3.60 14.92
CA TYR A 97 -19.40 2.20 14.99
C TYR A 97 -19.37 1.49 13.62
N ASN A 98 -19.75 2.20 12.56
CA ASN A 98 -19.70 1.69 11.19
C ASN A 98 -18.26 1.41 10.72
N MET A 99 -17.29 2.23 11.13
CA MET A 99 -15.87 2.04 10.81
C MET A 99 -15.31 0.78 11.46
N ILE A 100 -15.71 0.53 12.72
CA ILE A 100 -15.32 -0.68 13.47
C ILE A 100 -15.88 -1.94 12.82
N ILE A 101 -17.18 -1.93 12.46
CA ILE A 101 -17.80 -3.06 11.76
C ILE A 101 -17.10 -3.32 10.43
N GLY A 102 -16.86 -2.28 9.64
CA GLY A 102 -16.14 -2.39 8.36
C GLY A 102 -14.74 -3.00 8.55
N ALA A 103 -13.98 -2.52 9.53
CA ALA A 103 -12.66 -3.04 9.84
C ALA A 103 -12.69 -4.53 10.26
N LEU A 104 -13.71 -4.93 11.01
CA LEU A 104 -13.92 -6.32 11.42
C LEU A 104 -14.22 -7.23 10.23
N ILE A 105 -15.05 -6.78 9.29
CA ILE A 105 -15.35 -7.53 8.05
C ILE A 105 -14.08 -7.68 7.20
N ILE A 106 -13.31 -6.60 7.03
CA ILE A 106 -12.09 -6.59 6.21
C ILE A 106 -11.03 -7.51 6.82
N THR A 107 -10.83 -7.46 8.13
CA THR A 107 -9.89 -8.35 8.84
C THR A 107 -10.31 -9.82 8.75
N ALA A 108 -11.60 -10.12 8.96
CA ALA A 108 -12.13 -11.48 8.81
C ALA A 108 -11.94 -12.02 7.40
N SER A 109 -12.21 -11.19 6.37
CA SER A 109 -11.98 -11.55 4.97
C SER A 109 -10.49 -11.82 4.68
N GLY A 110 -9.59 -10.99 5.20
CA GLY A 110 -8.15 -11.19 5.08
C GLY A 110 -7.70 -12.52 5.69
N LEU A 111 -8.14 -12.83 6.91
CA LEU A 111 -7.86 -14.09 7.60
C LEU A 111 -8.43 -15.29 6.84
N PHE A 112 -9.64 -15.17 6.29
CA PHE A 112 -10.24 -16.23 5.48
C PHE A 112 -9.43 -16.51 4.21
N VAL A 113 -8.93 -15.48 3.52
CA VAL A 113 -8.08 -15.67 2.33
C VAL A 113 -6.77 -16.37 2.71
N ILE A 114 -6.14 -16.00 3.83
CA ILE A 114 -4.93 -16.67 4.33
C ILE A 114 -5.22 -18.14 4.59
N LYS A 115 -6.30 -18.45 5.31
CA LYS A 115 -6.71 -19.83 5.60
C LYS A 115 -6.95 -20.63 4.32
N ARG A 116 -7.69 -20.04 3.36
CA ARG A 116 -7.93 -20.67 2.05
C ARG A 116 -6.64 -20.95 1.28
N GLN A 117 -5.65 -20.06 1.32
CA GLN A 117 -4.37 -20.30 0.64
C GLN A 117 -3.54 -21.41 1.32
N LYS A 118 -3.63 -21.53 2.65
CA LYS A 118 -3.04 -22.65 3.41
C LYS A 118 -3.71 -23.98 3.05
N ASP A 119 -5.04 -24.00 3.01
CA ASP A 119 -5.81 -25.20 2.66
C ASP A 119 -5.56 -25.64 1.20
N LEU A 120 -5.28 -24.70 0.30
CA LEU A 120 -4.87 -24.97 -1.09
C LEU A 120 -3.41 -25.42 -1.24
N GLY A 121 -2.66 -25.58 -0.14
CA GLY A 121 -1.25 -26.02 -0.16
C GLY A 121 -0.27 -25.03 -0.80
N LYS A 122 -0.66 -23.76 -0.94
CA LYS A 122 0.21 -22.71 -1.52
C LYS A 122 1.08 -22.00 -0.48
N ILE A 123 0.80 -22.23 0.80
CA ILE A 123 1.51 -21.68 1.95
C ILE A 123 1.65 -22.85 2.92
N ASN A 124 2.89 -23.25 3.23
CA ASN A 124 3.19 -24.33 4.17
C ASN A 124 3.22 -23.77 5.60
#